data_AF-A0A8X7YH86-F1
#
_entry.id   AF-A0A8X7YH86-F1
#
_cell.length_a   1.000
_cell.length_b   1.000
_cell.length_c   1.000
_cell.angle_alpha   90.00
_cell.angle_beta   90.00
_cell.angle_gamma   90.00
#
_symmetry.space_group_name_H-M   'P 1'
#
loop_
_entity.id
_entity.type
_entity.pdbx_description
1 polymer ?
#
loop_
_entity_poly.entity_id
_entity_poly.type
_entity_poly.pdbx_seq_one_letter_code
_entity_poly.pdbx_strand_id
1 'polypeptide(L)'
;MDKTITCIPGLEGTLRCRDLPSICRRKEANDPILQFFIKETAAMPRASGLILNTFDRLEASMISKLGSFFSKIYTLGPLQGLSDTFAKSPSARTSSNDEFAGMARDSVKEGGSSYSNLQKLIEDIKSMSLAGKVSLSSVG
;
A
#
# COMPACT_ATOMS: atom_id res chain seq x y z
N MET A 1 19.57 -14.31 -20.78
CA MET A 1 19.12 -15.48 -19.99
C MET A 1 18.14 -15.02 -18.93
N ASP A 2 17.00 -15.67 -18.86
CA ASP A 2 15.99 -15.49 -17.83
C ASP A 2 16.50 -16.08 -16.52
N LYS A 3 16.96 -15.21 -15.61
CA LYS A 3 17.53 -15.64 -14.32
C LYS A 3 16.47 -15.45 -13.23
N THR A 4 16.38 -16.44 -12.36
CA THR A 4 15.59 -16.34 -11.13
C THR A 4 16.25 -15.35 -10.19
N ILE A 5 15.43 -14.53 -9.52
CA ILE A 5 15.90 -13.56 -8.54
C ILE A 5 16.00 -14.25 -7.18
N THR A 6 17.17 -14.14 -6.56
CA THR A 6 17.46 -14.75 -5.25
C THR A 6 17.85 -13.72 -4.20
N CYS A 7 17.90 -12.44 -4.56
CA CYS A 7 18.43 -11.37 -3.71
C CYS A 7 17.36 -10.47 -3.09
N ILE A 8 16.06 -10.78 -3.24
CA ILE A 8 14.97 -10.01 -2.63
C ILE A 8 14.46 -10.80 -1.43
N PRO A 9 14.70 -10.32 -0.19
CA PRO A 9 14.25 -10.97 1.03
C PRO A 9 12.75 -11.30 1.03
N GLY A 10 12.43 -12.59 1.10
CA GLY A 10 11.08 -13.11 1.13
C GLY A 10 10.35 -13.19 -0.22
N LEU A 11 11.06 -13.00 -1.34
CA LEU A 11 10.62 -13.29 -2.71
C LEU A 11 11.68 -14.11 -3.47
N GLU A 12 12.60 -14.76 -2.75
CA GLU A 12 13.65 -15.57 -3.33
C GLU A 12 13.05 -16.75 -4.08
N GLY A 13 13.47 -16.94 -5.33
CA GLY A 13 12.97 -18.06 -6.13
C GLY A 13 11.60 -17.82 -6.77
N THR A 14 10.86 -16.78 -6.35
CA THR A 14 9.50 -16.50 -6.83
C THR A 14 9.49 -15.75 -8.17
N LEU A 15 10.33 -14.72 -8.29
CA LEU A 15 10.35 -13.85 -9.46
C LEU A 15 11.54 -14.14 -10.37
N ARG A 16 11.36 -13.89 -11.66
CA ARG A 16 12.44 -13.89 -12.66
C ARG A 16 12.74 -12.47 -13.12
N CYS A 17 13.91 -12.24 -13.72
CA CYS A 17 14.26 -10.91 -14.24
C CYS A 17 13.21 -10.35 -15.21
N ARG A 18 12.52 -11.20 -15.98
CA ARG A 18 11.46 -10.77 -16.91
C ARG A 18 10.20 -10.26 -16.23
N ASP A 19 9.93 -10.70 -14.99
CA ASP A 19 8.70 -10.35 -14.24
C ASP A 19 8.81 -8.98 -13.56
N LEU A 20 10.04 -8.47 -13.40
CA LEU A 20 10.26 -7.15 -12.83
C LEU A 20 9.78 -6.02 -13.77
N PRO A 21 9.57 -4.82 -13.25
CA PRO A 21 9.47 -3.62 -14.08
C PRO A 21 10.71 -3.44 -14.97
N SER A 22 10.54 -2.85 -16.15
CA SER A 22 11.63 -2.60 -17.10
C SER A 22 12.77 -1.76 -16.51
N ILE A 23 12.45 -0.88 -15.56
CA ILE A 23 13.42 -0.06 -14.85
C ILE A 23 14.41 -0.89 -14.03
N CYS A 24 13.96 -1.97 -13.40
CA CYS A 24 14.80 -2.86 -12.60
C CYS A 24 15.71 -3.76 -13.47
N ARG A 25 15.46 -3.81 -14.79
CA ARG A 25 16.28 -4.56 -15.75
C ARG A 25 17.38 -3.71 -16.41
N ARG A 26 17.43 -2.40 -16.18
CA ARG A 26 18.46 -1.54 -16.77
C ARG A 26 19.81 -1.86 -16.16
N LYS A 27 20.86 -1.87 -16.99
CA LYS A 27 22.24 -2.14 -16.57
C LYS A 27 23.01 -0.87 -16.21
N GLU A 28 22.57 0.26 -16.75
CA GLU A 28 23.24 1.54 -16.56
C GLU A 28 22.87 2.14 -15.20
N ALA A 29 23.83 2.14 -14.27
CA ALA A 29 23.64 2.68 -12.92
C ALA A 29 23.34 4.19 -12.91
N ASN A 30 23.78 4.92 -13.94
CA ASN A 30 23.59 6.37 -14.08
C ASN A 30 22.29 6.76 -14.81
N ASP A 31 21.41 5.80 -15.07
CA ASP A 31 20.11 6.09 -15.65
C ASP A 31 19.29 7.04 -14.74
N PRO A 32 18.85 8.23 -15.23
CA PRO A 32 18.18 9.21 -14.38
C PRO A 32 16.87 8.71 -13.75
N ILE A 33 16.14 7.83 -14.44
CA ILE A 33 14.89 7.26 -13.93
C ILE A 33 15.20 6.26 -12.83
N LEU A 34 16.25 5.44 -12.99
CA LEU A 34 16.66 4.48 -11.97
C LEU A 34 17.12 5.20 -10.70
N GLN A 35 17.93 6.26 -10.89
CA GLN A 35 18.40 7.11 -9.80
C GLN A 35 17.25 7.80 -9.06
N PHE A 36 16.20 8.22 -9.76
CA PHE A 36 14.99 8.75 -9.14
C PHE A 36 14.34 7.72 -8.21
N PHE A 37 14.04 6.51 -8.70
CA PHE A 37 13.41 5.48 -7.86
C PHE A 37 14.27 5.07 -6.66
N ILE A 38 15.60 4.98 -6.82
CA ILE A 38 16.51 4.68 -5.70
C ILE A 38 16.43 5.77 -4.63
N LYS A 39 16.48 7.05 -5.03
CA LYS A 39 16.43 8.19 -4.10
C LYS A 39 15.09 8.26 -3.38
N GLU A 40 13.99 8.15 -4.10
CA GLU A 40 12.65 8.16 -3.50
C GLU A 40 12.48 6.99 -2.54
N THR A 41 12.86 5.77 -2.95
CA THR A 41 12.76 4.57 -2.09
C THR A 41 13.60 4.71 -0.82
N ALA A 42 14.81 5.26 -0.91
CA ALA A 42 15.66 5.51 0.25
C ALA A 42 15.07 6.58 1.19
N ALA A 43 14.29 7.53 0.66
CA ALA A 43 13.62 8.57 1.44
C ALA A 43 12.26 8.12 2.01
N MET A 44 11.63 7.08 1.45
CA MET A 44 10.31 6.58 1.87
C MET A 44 10.16 6.35 3.39
N PRO A 45 11.14 5.81 4.14
CA PRO A 45 11.00 5.63 5.59
C PRO A 45 10.78 6.92 6.39
N ARG A 46 11.03 8.09 5.78
CA ARG A 46 10.76 9.40 6.39
C ARG A 46 9.29 9.82 6.28
N ALA A 47 8.47 9.09 5.50
CA ALA A 47 7.06 9.39 5.34
C ALA A 47 6.29 9.16 6.65
N SER A 48 5.29 9.99 6.92
CA SER A 48 4.42 9.85 8.10
C SER A 48 3.52 8.60 8.03
N GLY A 49 3.39 7.99 6.85
CA GLY A 49 2.68 6.74 6.65
C GLY A 49 2.66 6.32 5.17
N LEU A 50 2.41 5.05 4.93
CA LEU A 50 2.33 4.44 3.61
C LEU A 50 0.88 4.06 3.29
N ILE A 51 0.34 4.55 2.17
CA ILE A 51 -1.00 4.18 1.71
C ILE A 51 -0.85 3.20 0.54
N LEU A 52 -1.51 2.04 0.64
CA LEU A 52 -1.50 1.01 -0.38
C LEU A 52 -2.93 0.69 -0.81
N ASN A 53 -3.19 0.65 -2.11
CA ASN A 53 -4.46 0.16 -2.65
C ASN A 53 -4.47 -1.38 -2.66
N THR A 54 -4.56 -1.97 -1.46
CA THR A 54 -4.68 -3.41 -1.22
C THR A 54 -5.52 -3.64 0.05
N PHE A 55 -5.67 -4.88 0.50
CA PHE A 55 -6.31 -5.20 1.78
C PHE A 55 -5.51 -6.28 2.52
N ASP A 56 -5.59 -6.25 3.85
CA ASP A 56 -4.77 -7.07 4.76
C ASP A 56 -4.76 -8.56 4.40
N ARG A 57 -5.93 -9.15 4.12
CA ARG A 57 -6.03 -10.58 3.81
C ARG A 57 -5.27 -10.99 2.54
N LEU A 58 -5.12 -10.07 1.56
CA LEU A 58 -4.39 -10.37 0.33
C LEU A 58 -2.87 -10.35 0.52
N GLU A 59 -2.37 -9.37 1.27
CA GLU A 59 -0.94 -9.03 1.34
C GLU A 59 -0.36 -9.10 2.76
N ALA A 60 -0.95 -9.90 3.65
CA ALA A 60 -0.60 -9.95 5.08
C ALA A 60 0.92 -10.10 5.33
N SER A 61 1.58 -10.98 4.56
CA SER A 61 3.02 -11.23 4.69
C SER A 61 3.87 -10.03 4.24
N MET A 62 3.44 -9.30 3.21
CA MET A 62 4.11 -8.10 2.72
C MET A 62 3.89 -6.93 3.68
N ILE A 63 2.67 -6.74 4.19
CA ILE A 63 2.35 -5.69 5.17
C ILE A 63 3.18 -5.88 6.44
N SER A 64 3.30 -7.11 6.94
CA SER A 64 4.14 -7.39 8.11
C SER A 64 5.61 -7.03 7.90
N LYS A 65 6.17 -7.31 6.72
CA LYS A 65 7.55 -6.95 6.38
C LYS A 65 7.70 -5.44 6.17
N LEU A 66 6.72 -4.78 5.56
CA LEU A 66 6.73 -3.32 5.42
C LEU A 66 6.66 -2.62 6.78
N GLY A 67 6.04 -3.25 7.78
CA GLY A 67 5.99 -2.74 9.16
C GLY A 67 7.37 -2.54 9.81
N SER A 68 8.45 -3.15 9.30
CA SER A 68 9.80 -2.86 9.79
C SER A 68 10.40 -1.57 9.20
N PHE A 69 9.79 -1.01 8.15
CA PHE A 69 10.27 0.20 7.47
C PHE A 69 9.38 1.41 7.73
N PHE A 70 8.07 1.19 7.92
CA PHE A 70 7.07 2.25 8.07
C PHE A 70 6.38 2.13 9.42
N SER A 71 6.28 3.24 10.14
CA SER A 71 5.55 3.30 11.41
C SER A 71 4.04 3.14 11.23
N LYS A 72 3.51 3.53 10.07
CA LYS A 72 2.08 3.52 9.75
C LYS A 72 1.86 3.03 8.32
N ILE A 73 1.00 2.03 8.16
CA ILE A 73 0.61 1.47 6.86
C ILE A 73 -0.91 1.42 6.82
N TYR A 74 -1.48 1.92 5.72
CA TYR A 74 -2.93 1.95 5.50
C TYR A 74 -3.24 1.22 4.20
N THR A 75 -3.89 0.07 4.30
CA THR A 75 -4.38 -0.66 3.13
C THR A 75 -5.80 -0.17 2.82
N LEU A 76 -5.98 0.58 1.73
CA LEU A 76 -7.24 1.22 1.38
C LEU A 76 -7.84 0.63 0.10
N GLY A 77 -7.93 -0.70 0.03
CA GLY A 77 -8.25 -1.40 -1.20
C GLY A 77 -9.35 -2.46 -1.12
N PRO A 78 -9.94 -2.82 -2.27
CA PRO A 78 -9.72 -2.16 -3.57
C PRO A 78 -10.47 -0.82 -3.65
N LEU A 79 -9.78 0.25 -4.08
CA LEU A 79 -10.38 1.58 -4.23
C LEU A 79 -11.64 1.59 -5.10
N GLN A 80 -11.69 0.72 -6.11
CA GLN A 80 -12.87 0.57 -6.99
C GLN A 80 -14.12 0.17 -6.21
N GLY A 81 -14.01 -0.71 -5.22
CA GLY A 81 -15.13 -1.10 -4.36
C GLY A 81 -15.42 -0.07 -3.27
N LEU A 82 -14.43 0.75 -2.90
CA LEU A 82 -14.60 1.78 -1.88
C LEU A 82 -15.53 2.90 -2.37
N SER A 83 -15.44 3.32 -3.64
CA SER A 83 -16.34 4.33 -4.22
C SER A 83 -17.82 3.88 -4.19
N ASP A 84 -18.09 2.60 -4.44
CA ASP A 84 -19.45 2.03 -4.42
C ASP A 84 -20.04 1.98 -3.00
N THR A 85 -19.20 1.87 -1.96
CA THR A 85 -19.69 1.97 -0.57
C THR A 85 -20.19 3.38 -0.24
N PHE A 86 -19.62 4.41 -0.87
CA PHE A 86 -20.07 5.80 -0.74
C PHE A 86 -21.26 6.13 -1.64
N ALA A 87 -21.42 5.42 -2.76
CA ALA A 87 -22.50 5.57 -3.72
C ALA A 87 -23.42 4.32 -3.71
N LYS A 88 -24.32 4.22 -2.73
CA LYS A 88 -25.29 3.11 -2.56
C LYS A 88 -25.72 2.42 -3.88
N SER A 89 -25.37 1.13 -4.06
CA SER A 89 -26.32 -0.01 -4.20
C SER A 89 -25.56 -1.34 -4.41
N PRO A 90 -26.07 -2.48 -3.91
CA PRO A 90 -25.41 -3.78 -4.06
C PRO A 90 -25.73 -4.38 -5.44
N SER A 91 -24.80 -4.31 -6.38
CA SER A 91 -24.88 -5.10 -7.62
C SER A 91 -24.26 -6.48 -7.36
N ALA A 92 -25.12 -7.46 -7.07
CA ALA A 92 -24.75 -8.86 -7.04
C ALA A 92 -24.51 -9.36 -8.48
N ARG A 93 -23.29 -9.80 -8.76
CA ARG A 93 -22.99 -10.68 -9.90
C ARG A 93 -22.26 -11.91 -9.37
N THR A 94 -23.03 -12.97 -9.16
CA THR A 94 -22.59 -14.32 -8.78
C THR A 94 -22.07 -15.06 -10.01
N SER A 95 -20.82 -15.49 -9.95
CA SER A 95 -20.25 -16.56 -10.77
C SER A 95 -18.85 -16.85 -10.23
N SER A 96 -18.72 -17.95 -9.50
CA SER A 96 -17.58 -18.87 -9.21
C SER A 96 -16.10 -18.39 -9.26
N ASN A 97 -15.83 -17.10 -9.38
CA ASN A 97 -14.60 -16.37 -9.10
C ASN A 97 -14.76 -15.59 -7.75
N ASP A 98 -15.70 -16.04 -6.92
CA ASP A 98 -16.36 -15.25 -5.90
C ASP A 98 -15.55 -15.03 -4.62
N GLU A 99 -14.49 -15.81 -4.37
CA GLU A 99 -13.72 -15.64 -3.13
C GLU A 99 -12.91 -14.35 -3.11
N PHE A 100 -12.14 -14.07 -4.17
CA PHE A 100 -11.33 -12.84 -4.22
C PHE A 100 -12.21 -11.60 -4.27
N ALA A 101 -13.27 -11.63 -5.08
CA ALA A 101 -14.26 -10.56 -5.14
C ALA A 101 -15.01 -10.41 -3.80
N GLY A 102 -15.31 -11.52 -3.11
CA GLY A 102 -15.90 -11.54 -1.78
C GLY A 102 -15.00 -10.90 -0.74
N MET A 103 -13.72 -11.30 -0.69
CA MET A 103 -12.70 -10.69 0.17
C MET A 103 -12.56 -9.19 -0.07
N ALA A 104 -12.50 -8.79 -1.33
CA ALA A 104 -12.43 -7.39 -1.72
C ALA A 104 -13.64 -6.58 -1.28
N ARG A 105 -14.86 -7.14 -1.39
CA ARG A 105 -16.08 -6.49 -0.89
C ARG A 105 -16.09 -6.42 0.64
N ASP A 106 -15.64 -7.50 1.28
CA ASP A 106 -15.59 -7.61 2.74
C ASP A 106 -14.53 -6.70 3.38
N SER A 107 -13.47 -6.34 2.66
CA SER A 107 -12.47 -5.41 3.17
C SER A 107 -12.96 -3.96 3.21
N VAL A 108 -13.83 -3.56 2.27
CA VAL A 108 -14.30 -2.17 2.12
C VAL A 108 -15.61 -1.87 2.86
N LYS A 109 -16.43 -2.89 3.18
CA LYS A 109 -17.65 -2.72 3.97
C LYS A 109 -17.34 -2.26 5.41
N GLU A 110 -18.35 -1.72 6.09
CA GLU A 110 -18.24 -1.36 7.51
C GLU A 110 -17.78 -2.57 8.35
N GLY A 111 -16.74 -2.34 9.17
CA GLY A 111 -16.05 -3.40 9.94
C GLY A 111 -14.97 -4.17 9.16
N GLY A 112 -14.82 -3.93 7.85
CA GLY A 112 -13.75 -4.49 7.03
C GLY A 112 -12.38 -3.84 7.26
N SER A 113 -11.30 -4.53 6.89
CA SER A 113 -9.92 -4.07 7.14
C SER A 113 -9.61 -2.71 6.50
N SER A 114 -10.03 -2.52 5.24
CA SER A 114 -9.77 -1.28 4.51
C SER A 114 -10.63 -0.13 5.03
N TYR A 115 -11.87 -0.41 5.45
CA TYR A 115 -12.72 0.56 6.13
C TYR A 115 -12.09 1.03 7.46
N SER A 116 -11.62 0.10 8.30
CA SER A 116 -10.93 0.43 9.55
C SER A 116 -9.62 1.19 9.32
N ASN A 117 -8.83 0.83 8.30
CA ASN A 117 -7.61 1.55 7.97
C ASN A 117 -7.88 2.97 7.46
N LEU A 118 -8.99 3.19 6.74
CA LEU A 118 -9.43 4.54 6.35
C LEU A 118 -9.79 5.39 7.58
N GLN A 119 -10.55 4.84 8.52
CA GLN A 119 -10.89 5.55 9.76
C GLN A 119 -9.63 5.94 10.55
N LYS A 120 -8.69 5.00 10.71
CA LYS A 120 -7.38 5.29 11.36
C LYS A 120 -6.63 6.40 10.64
N LEU A 121 -6.57 6.36 9.31
CA LEU A 121 -5.92 7.41 8.52
C LEU A 121 -6.56 8.79 8.75
N ILE A 122 -7.90 8.85 8.76
CA ILE A 122 -8.63 10.09 9.01
C ILE A 122 -8.29 10.66 10.39
N GLU A 123 -8.28 9.82 11.43
CA GLU A 123 -7.95 10.25 12.80
C GLU A 123 -6.49 10.69 12.93
N ASP A 124 -5.58 9.99 12.27
CA ASP A 124 -4.17 10.37 12.26
C ASP A 124 -3.94 11.69 11.53
N ILE A 125 -4.61 11.94 10.40
CA ILE A 125 -4.56 13.23 9.69
C ILE A 125 -5.10 14.36 10.56
N LYS A 126 -6.23 14.15 11.24
CA LYS A 126 -6.80 15.14 12.17
C LYS A 126 -5.82 15.45 13.30
N SER A 127 -5.21 14.43 13.88
CA SER A 127 -4.25 14.57 14.98
C SER A 127 -2.99 15.33 14.56
N MET A 128 -2.49 15.09 13.34
CA MET A 128 -1.35 15.84 12.79
C MET A 128 -1.67 17.33 12.60
N SER A 129 -2.89 17.67 12.15
CA SER A 129 -3.34 19.05 12.00
C SER A 129 -3.40 19.79 13.35
N LEU A 130 -3.80 19.10 14.43
CA LEU A 130 -3.82 19.66 15.77
C LEU A 130 -2.42 19.87 16.35
N ALA A 131 -1.49 18.93 16.14
CA ALA A 131 -0.10 19.07 16.59
C ALA A 131 0.59 20.29 15.97
N GLY A 132 0.36 20.56 14.67
CA GLY A 132 0.88 21.74 14.01
C GLY A 132 0.33 23.07 14.57
N LYS A 133 -0.94 23.09 15.01
CA LYS A 133 -1.54 24.25 15.67
C LYS A 133 -0.95 24.51 17.06
N VAL A 134 -0.74 23.46 17.86
CA VAL A 134 -0.16 23.57 19.21
C VAL A 134 1.28 24.08 19.16
N SER A 135 2.08 23.61 18.21
CA SER A 135 3.46 24.07 18.02
C SER A 135 3.57 25.55 17.61
N LEU A 136 2.59 26.10 16.89
CA LEU A 136 2.56 27.52 16.52
C LEU A 136 2.10 28.43 17.68
N SER A 137 1.24 27.94 18.57
CA SER A 137 0.75 28.71 19.72
C SER A 137 1.73 28.79 20.90
N SER A 138 2.77 27.94 20.93
CA SER A 138 3.76 27.90 22.03
C SER A 138 5.00 28.78 21.79
N VAL A 139 5.02 29.57 20.72
CA VAL A 139 6.10 30.52 20.36
C VAL A 139 5.64 31.98 20.53
N GLY A 140 4.54 32.21 21.26
CA GLY A 140 4.01 33.53 21.62
C GLY A 140 4.34 33.91 23.05
#